data_AF-A0A8H3I7K1-F1
#
_entry.id   AF-A0A8H3I7K1-F1
#
_cell.length_a   1.000
_cell.length_b   1.000
_cell.length_c   1.000
_cell.angle_alpha   90.00
_cell.angle_beta   90.00
_cell.angle_gamma   90.00
#
_symmetry.space_group_name_H-M   'P 1'
#
loop_
_entity.id
_entity.type
_entity.pdbx_description
1 polymer ?
#
loop_
_entity_poly.entity_id
_entity_poly.type
_entity_poly.pdbx_seq_one_letter_code
_entity_poly.pdbx_strand_id
1 'polypeptide(L)'
;MSNIDFGTGYRRFVRYFWDPEPKNDDPNRSPIWCLGQRYSADANIDTVPPRASTSATNPTSPRFDLTTDNETVIIHNDPSSQRISDTDSKLVAESSTSEEERGWPSDFLDDFESRFWFTYRSHFPPIARSTEPQSNSSLTLAVRIRSQLGDQAGFTSDTGWGCMIRSGQCVIANALARLKLGRDWRRGTKQSEERQLLSWFADDSAAPYSIHRFVAHGASACGKHPGEWFGPSATARCIQALSHAHQESGIKVYLTGNGPDVYEESLLKLAKEDDPTGHTFTPILLLAGTRLGIDRVNPVYWDSLKQCLRLPQSIGIAGGRPSASHYFIGTQSSQIFYLDPHQTQPALPFYASSDQYVSKDISTCHTRRLRRLDINQMDPSMLIAFLITSEADWRSWKQAMQEVQGKCAVHISLREPSVGGLEDMVLSEAEDGEEGDGELIEKDKERQEAVDEVEVLPDDEDEQQAGRTTPTAHAAEHRPELGDDDGEIINLPTTPSVA
;
A
#
# COMPACT_ATOMS: atom_id res chain seq x y z
N MET A 1 -2.55 37.89 -14.57
CA MET A 1 -2.68 37.38 -13.19
C MET A 1 -3.50 36.09 -13.25
N SER A 2 -2.83 34.96 -13.43
CA SER A 2 -3.44 33.64 -13.53
C SER A 2 -3.76 33.13 -12.12
N ASN A 3 -5.04 32.84 -11.87
CA ASN A 3 -5.50 32.22 -10.63
C ASN A 3 -4.89 30.81 -10.52
N ILE A 4 -3.94 30.66 -9.60
CA ILE A 4 -3.47 29.36 -9.14
C ILE A 4 -4.59 28.77 -8.27
N ASP A 5 -5.16 27.65 -8.70
CA ASP A 5 -6.21 26.94 -7.97
C ASP A 5 -5.62 26.22 -6.75
N PHE A 6 -5.57 26.93 -5.62
CA PHE A 6 -5.19 26.41 -4.30
C PHE A 6 -6.28 25.51 -3.67
N GLY A 7 -7.46 25.34 -4.31
CA GLY A 7 -8.62 24.69 -3.71
C GLY A 7 -8.51 23.17 -3.57
N THR A 8 -7.78 22.50 -4.47
CA THR A 8 -7.71 21.03 -4.51
C THR A 8 -6.72 20.45 -3.48
N GLY A 9 -5.61 21.15 -3.25
CA GLY A 9 -4.62 20.77 -2.22
C GLY A 9 -5.13 21.00 -0.80
N TYR A 10 -5.79 22.14 -0.56
CA TYR A 10 -6.37 22.47 0.75
C TYR A 10 -7.48 21.49 1.15
N ARG A 11 -8.39 21.11 0.22
CA ARG A 11 -9.42 20.09 0.50
C ARG A 11 -8.85 18.73 0.85
N ARG A 12 -7.71 18.33 0.29
CA ARG A 12 -7.06 17.03 0.57
C ARG A 12 -6.39 17.01 1.94
N PHE A 13 -5.71 18.10 2.32
CA PHE A 13 -5.13 18.26 3.66
C PHE A 13 -6.20 18.40 4.75
N VAL A 14 -7.25 19.19 4.52
CA VAL A 14 -8.37 19.35 5.47
C VAL A 14 -9.15 18.05 5.64
N ARG A 15 -9.38 17.28 4.56
CA ARG A 15 -9.99 15.95 4.66
C ARG A 15 -9.10 14.95 5.39
N TYR A 16 -7.78 14.99 5.24
CA TYR A 16 -6.89 14.07 5.98
C TYR A 16 -6.95 14.24 7.51
N PHE A 17 -7.03 15.48 8.00
CA PHE A 17 -7.20 15.78 9.43
C PHE A 17 -8.66 15.69 9.91
N TRP A 18 -9.63 15.76 9.00
CA TRP A 18 -11.07 15.82 9.30
C TRP A 18 -11.89 14.75 8.56
N ASP A 19 -11.34 13.56 8.33
CA ASP A 19 -12.10 12.40 7.85
C ASP A 19 -12.57 11.61 9.08
N PRO A 20 -13.82 11.80 9.52
CA PRO A 20 -14.36 11.07 10.65
C PRO A 20 -14.38 9.58 10.31
N GLU A 21 -14.09 8.74 11.29
CA GLU A 21 -14.20 7.30 11.09
C GLU A 21 -15.63 6.90 10.75
N PRO A 22 -15.80 5.93 9.84
CA PRO A 22 -17.12 5.53 9.41
C PRO A 22 -17.89 4.88 10.56
N LYS A 23 -19.20 5.12 10.59
CA LYS A 23 -20.15 4.36 11.40
C LYS A 23 -20.66 3.18 10.58
N ASN A 24 -21.04 2.09 11.24
CA ASN A 24 -21.75 0.97 10.63
C ASN A 24 -23.23 1.34 10.47
N ASP A 25 -23.52 2.04 9.39
CA ASP A 25 -24.82 2.64 9.07
C ASP A 25 -25.49 1.99 7.85
N ASP A 26 -25.05 0.79 7.43
CA ASP A 26 -25.67 0.06 6.32
C ASP A 26 -27.11 -0.32 6.67
N PRO A 27 -28.13 0.25 5.99
CA PRO A 27 -29.53 0.05 6.36
C PRO A 27 -29.98 -1.40 6.18
N ASN A 28 -29.31 -2.14 5.29
CA ASN A 28 -29.62 -3.54 4.99
C ASN A 28 -28.92 -4.52 5.93
N ARG A 29 -28.12 -4.04 6.90
CA ARG A 29 -27.33 -4.87 7.81
C ARG A 29 -26.51 -5.91 7.04
N SER A 30 -25.96 -5.50 5.90
CA SER A 30 -25.23 -6.39 4.99
C SER A 30 -24.02 -6.98 5.71
N PRO A 31 -23.67 -8.25 5.43
CA PRO A 31 -22.51 -8.89 6.02
C PRO A 31 -21.23 -8.13 5.67
N ILE A 32 -20.35 -8.02 6.67
CA ILE A 32 -19.03 -7.42 6.53
C ILE A 32 -18.06 -8.53 6.17
N TRP A 33 -17.16 -8.26 5.23
CA TRP A 33 -16.11 -9.20 4.84
C TRP A 33 -14.74 -8.56 5.01
N CYS A 34 -13.80 -9.31 5.57
CA CYS A 34 -12.39 -8.95 5.66
C CYS A 34 -11.57 -10.15 5.21
N LEU A 35 -10.82 -10.05 4.11
CA LEU A 35 -9.93 -11.10 3.58
C LEU A 35 -10.52 -12.52 3.69
N GLY A 36 -11.71 -12.70 3.12
CA GLY A 36 -12.43 -13.99 3.12
C GLY A 36 -13.24 -14.34 4.36
N GLN A 37 -13.05 -13.64 5.48
CA GLN A 37 -13.81 -13.86 6.72
C GLN A 37 -15.08 -13.03 6.72
N ARG A 38 -16.22 -13.65 7.06
CA ARG A 38 -17.53 -13.00 7.15
C ARG A 38 -17.88 -12.66 8.60
N TYR A 39 -18.44 -11.48 8.80
CA TYR A 39 -18.94 -10.97 10.08
C TYR A 39 -20.40 -10.52 9.97
N SER A 40 -21.16 -10.72 11.04
CA SER A 40 -22.56 -10.27 11.11
C SER A 40 -22.62 -8.80 11.49
N ALA A 41 -23.48 -8.01 10.82
CA ALA A 41 -23.71 -6.61 11.19
C ALA A 41 -24.58 -6.46 12.46
N ASP A 42 -25.08 -7.56 13.02
CA ASP A 42 -26.04 -7.57 14.14
C ASP A 42 -25.42 -7.94 15.50
N ALA A 43 -24.09 -8.11 15.59
CA ALA A 43 -23.40 -8.71 16.73
C ALA A 43 -23.50 -7.94 18.07
N ASN A 44 -24.23 -6.83 18.15
CA ASN A 44 -24.39 -6.01 19.36
C ASN A 44 -25.77 -6.11 20.05
N ILE A 45 -26.64 -7.08 19.68
CA ILE A 45 -27.99 -7.17 20.26
C ILE A 45 -28.15 -8.24 21.37
N ASP A 46 -27.29 -9.26 21.46
CA ASP A 46 -27.54 -10.39 22.37
C ASP A 46 -26.46 -10.60 23.45
N THR A 47 -26.37 -9.70 24.44
CA THR A 47 -25.86 -10.03 25.80
C THR A 47 -26.43 -9.09 26.87
N VAL A 48 -27.75 -9.02 27.02
CA VAL A 48 -28.36 -8.66 28.31
C VAL A 48 -29.04 -9.91 28.85
N PRO A 49 -28.49 -10.58 29.89
CA PRO A 49 -29.19 -11.70 30.49
C PRO A 49 -30.49 -11.17 31.14
N PRO A 50 -31.63 -11.87 30.97
CA PRO A 50 -32.88 -11.42 31.56
C PRO A 50 -32.75 -11.44 33.08
N ARG A 51 -33.02 -10.28 33.69
CA ARG A 51 -33.11 -10.10 35.14
C ARG A 51 -34.19 -11.04 35.67
N ALA A 52 -33.77 -12.20 36.18
CA ALA A 52 -34.65 -13.15 36.83
C ALA A 52 -35.21 -12.52 38.11
N SER A 53 -36.50 -12.18 38.08
CA SER A 53 -37.32 -11.90 39.24
C SER A 53 -37.54 -13.22 39.98
N THR A 54 -36.88 -13.41 41.12
CA THR A 54 -37.20 -14.50 42.04
C THR A 54 -37.62 -13.95 43.40
N SER A 55 -38.90 -14.15 43.66
CA SER A 55 -39.62 -14.01 44.92
C SER A 55 -38.92 -14.76 46.06
N ALA A 56 -38.66 -14.05 47.16
CA ALA A 56 -38.14 -14.60 48.40
C ALA A 56 -39.26 -15.29 49.21
N THR A 57 -39.05 -16.55 49.57
CA THR A 57 -39.69 -17.21 50.71
C THR A 57 -38.60 -17.81 51.59
N ASN A 58 -38.55 -17.36 52.85
CA ASN A 58 -37.74 -17.89 53.95
C ASN A 58 -38.11 -19.37 54.24
N PRO A 59 -37.20 -20.18 54.84
CA PRO A 59 -37.16 -20.26 56.31
C PRO A 59 -35.77 -20.43 56.98
N THR A 60 -35.62 -19.71 58.09
CA THR A 60 -35.20 -20.19 59.43
C THR A 60 -33.76 -20.71 59.69
N SER A 61 -33.07 -20.00 60.58
CA SER A 61 -31.79 -20.34 61.24
C SER A 61 -31.89 -21.52 62.24
N PRO A 62 -30.73 -22.02 62.75
CA PRO A 62 -30.39 -21.66 64.13
C PRO A 62 -28.92 -21.26 64.37
N ARG A 63 -28.72 -20.66 65.56
CA ARG A 63 -27.58 -19.93 66.14
C ARG A 63 -26.40 -20.79 66.66
N PHE A 64 -25.34 -20.06 67.05
CA PHE A 64 -24.24 -20.29 68.06
C PHE A 64 -22.84 -20.39 67.43
N ASP A 65 -21.74 -19.83 67.95
CA ASP A 65 -21.41 -18.76 68.91
C ASP A 65 -19.91 -18.41 68.67
N LEU A 66 -19.42 -17.29 69.20
CA LEU A 66 -18.07 -16.70 69.04
C LEU A 66 -16.87 -17.58 69.49
N THR A 67 -15.68 -17.39 68.87
CA THR A 67 -14.41 -16.99 69.53
C THR A 67 -13.28 -16.59 68.53
N THR A 68 -12.70 -15.42 68.80
CA THR A 68 -11.31 -14.92 68.68
C THR A 68 -10.23 -15.71 67.92
N ASP A 69 -9.47 -15.03 67.05
CA ASP A 69 -8.11 -14.58 67.41
C ASP A 69 -7.57 -13.49 66.47
N ASN A 70 -6.71 -12.66 67.07
CA ASN A 70 -6.29 -11.35 66.65
C ASN A 70 -4.76 -11.38 66.50
N GLU A 71 -4.21 -11.15 65.30
CA GLU A 71 -2.80 -10.77 65.13
C GLU A 71 -2.67 -9.56 64.20
N THR A 72 -2.38 -8.43 64.86
CA THR A 72 -2.02 -7.14 64.28
C THR A 72 -0.54 -7.14 63.88
N VAL A 73 -0.23 -6.94 62.60
CA VAL A 73 1.08 -6.44 62.16
C VAL A 73 0.89 -5.07 61.53
N ILE A 74 1.60 -4.10 62.11
CA ILE A 74 1.58 -2.67 61.81
C ILE A 74 2.23 -2.42 60.44
N ILE A 75 1.49 -1.84 59.49
CA ILE A 75 2.04 -1.33 58.23
C ILE A 75 2.39 0.15 58.41
N HIS A 76 3.67 0.48 58.27
CA HIS A 76 4.15 1.86 58.13
C HIS A 76 3.66 2.45 56.80
N ASN A 77 2.94 3.57 56.86
CA ASN A 77 2.61 4.41 55.71
C ASN A 77 3.84 5.22 55.28
N ASP A 78 4.28 5.04 54.04
CA ASP A 78 5.16 5.97 53.32
C ASP A 78 4.43 6.51 52.07
N PRO A 79 4.19 7.83 51.93
CA PRO A 79 3.42 8.38 50.84
C PRO A 79 4.35 8.87 49.72
N SER A 80 4.83 7.96 48.87
CA SER A 80 5.51 8.38 47.62
C SER A 80 5.48 7.31 46.54
N SER A 81 4.28 6.92 46.07
CA SER A 81 4.11 6.18 44.81
C SER A 81 2.67 6.28 44.27
N GLN A 82 2.19 7.49 43.98
CA GLN A 82 0.97 7.68 43.19
C GLN A 82 1.18 8.78 42.16
N ARG A 83 1.58 8.35 40.96
CA ARG A 83 1.35 9.02 39.68
C ARG A 83 1.94 8.11 38.61
N ILE A 84 1.11 7.24 38.04
CA ILE A 84 1.14 6.61 36.70
C ILE A 84 0.16 5.42 36.81
N SER A 85 -1.13 5.66 36.59
CA SER A 85 -2.13 4.59 36.32
C SER A 85 -3.45 5.13 35.78
N ASP A 86 -3.80 6.39 36.04
CA ASP A 86 -5.15 6.88 35.72
C ASP A 86 -5.35 7.37 34.27
N THR A 87 -4.28 7.50 33.49
CA THR A 87 -4.36 7.93 32.08
C THR A 87 -4.67 6.79 31.12
N ASP A 88 -4.18 5.57 31.35
CA ASP A 88 -4.47 4.42 30.48
C ASP A 88 -5.91 3.92 30.64
N SER A 89 -6.43 3.91 31.87
CA SER A 89 -7.80 3.46 32.13
C SER A 89 -8.86 4.39 31.52
N LYS A 90 -8.57 5.70 31.43
CA LYS A 90 -9.46 6.67 30.76
C LYS A 90 -9.40 6.56 29.24
N LEU A 91 -8.22 6.36 28.65
CA LEU A 91 -8.07 6.22 27.20
C LEU A 91 -8.76 4.94 26.67
N VAL A 92 -8.70 3.84 27.42
CA VAL A 92 -9.39 2.58 27.07
C VAL A 92 -10.91 2.69 27.25
N ALA A 93 -11.37 3.41 28.28
CA ALA A 93 -12.81 3.65 28.49
C ALA A 93 -13.41 4.62 27.43
N GLU A 94 -12.67 5.63 27.00
CA GLU A 94 -13.07 6.55 25.93
C GLU A 94 -13.01 5.89 24.54
N SER A 95 -12.05 4.99 24.29
CA SER A 95 -12.00 4.26 23.02
C SER A 95 -13.15 3.25 22.89
N SER A 96 -13.41 2.47 23.95
CA SER A 96 -14.50 1.47 23.97
C SER A 96 -15.89 2.09 23.82
N THR A 97 -16.17 3.20 24.51
CA THR A 97 -17.44 3.94 24.34
C THR A 97 -17.60 4.51 22.92
N SER A 98 -16.54 5.03 22.32
CA SER A 98 -16.57 5.52 20.93
C SER A 98 -16.72 4.41 19.88
N GLU A 99 -16.26 3.20 20.17
CA GLU A 99 -16.38 2.03 19.30
C GLU A 99 -17.80 1.45 19.33
N GLU A 100 -18.40 1.34 20.51
CA GLU A 100 -19.81 0.94 20.68
C GLU A 100 -20.75 1.89 19.94
N GLU A 101 -20.50 3.21 20.03
CA GLU A 101 -21.27 4.24 19.33
C GLU A 101 -21.22 4.14 17.79
N ARG A 102 -20.17 3.50 17.24
CA ARG A 102 -19.99 3.33 15.79
C ARG A 102 -20.66 2.05 15.27
N GLY A 103 -21.02 1.12 16.14
CA GLY A 103 -21.81 -0.07 15.79
C GLY A 103 -21.06 -1.14 14.99
N TRP A 104 -19.73 -1.15 15.00
CA TRP A 104 -18.94 -2.20 14.35
C TRP A 104 -18.82 -3.44 15.24
N PRO A 105 -18.91 -4.67 14.70
CA PRO A 105 -18.63 -5.88 15.45
C PRO A 105 -17.18 -5.90 15.97
N SER A 106 -16.98 -6.24 17.25
CA SER A 106 -15.64 -6.23 17.86
C SER A 106 -14.69 -7.24 17.21
N ASP A 107 -15.19 -8.41 16.86
CA ASP A 107 -14.43 -9.47 16.18
C ASP A 107 -13.94 -9.06 14.78
N PHE A 108 -14.73 -8.25 14.07
CA PHE A 108 -14.32 -7.60 12.82
C PHE A 108 -13.22 -6.56 13.05
N LEU A 109 -13.36 -5.70 14.07
CA LEU A 109 -12.35 -4.69 14.37
C LEU A 109 -11.02 -5.32 14.79
N ASP A 110 -11.07 -6.37 15.61
CA ASP A 110 -9.88 -7.11 16.04
C ASP A 110 -9.17 -7.75 14.84
N ASP A 111 -9.93 -8.27 13.87
CA ASP A 111 -9.38 -8.80 12.63
C ASP A 111 -8.72 -7.74 11.77
N PHE A 112 -9.44 -6.62 11.56
CA PHE A 112 -8.96 -5.48 10.80
C PHE A 112 -7.66 -4.93 11.38
N GLU A 113 -7.62 -4.72 12.71
CA GLU A 113 -6.44 -4.22 13.42
C GLU A 113 -5.25 -5.18 13.33
N SER A 114 -5.53 -6.47 13.29
CA SER A 114 -4.49 -7.49 13.17
C SER A 114 -3.83 -7.54 11.80
N ARG A 115 -4.39 -6.89 10.77
CA ARG A 115 -3.74 -6.87 9.46
C ARG A 115 -2.49 -6.00 9.51
N PHE A 116 -1.40 -6.47 8.89
CA PHE A 116 -0.18 -5.67 8.80
C PHE A 116 -0.42 -4.44 7.93
N TRP A 117 -0.04 -3.28 8.44
CA TRP A 117 -0.20 -1.98 7.84
C TRP A 117 1.14 -1.25 7.79
N PHE A 118 1.65 -1.01 6.58
CA PHE A 118 2.86 -0.21 6.37
C PHE A 118 2.48 1.14 5.79
N THR A 119 3.09 2.18 6.34
CA THR A 119 2.89 3.56 5.93
C THR A 119 4.19 4.18 5.43
N TYR A 120 4.14 5.42 4.98
CA TYR A 120 5.34 6.21 4.79
C TYR A 120 6.19 6.23 6.07
N ARG A 121 7.49 6.20 5.87
CA ARG A 121 8.50 6.25 6.91
C ARG A 121 9.50 7.36 6.65
N SER A 122 10.18 7.78 7.69
CA SER A 122 11.17 8.85 7.68
C SER A 122 12.31 8.49 8.62
N HIS A 123 13.48 9.07 8.37
CA HIS A 123 14.70 8.81 9.15
C HIS A 123 15.23 7.36 9.03
N PHE A 124 14.92 6.67 7.92
CA PHE A 124 15.60 5.42 7.59
C PHE A 124 16.99 5.68 6.97
N PRO A 125 17.92 4.71 7.00
CA PRO A 125 19.23 4.83 6.34
C PRO A 125 19.09 5.27 4.88
N PRO A 126 19.91 6.21 4.37
CA PRO A 126 19.72 6.78 3.04
C PRO A 126 19.63 5.74 1.91
N ILE A 127 18.64 5.90 1.04
CA ILE A 127 18.59 5.25 -0.27
C ILE A 127 19.27 6.19 -1.27
N ALA A 128 20.39 5.74 -1.85
CA ALA A 128 21.16 6.53 -2.82
C ALA A 128 20.28 6.97 -4.01
N ARG A 129 20.49 8.19 -4.50
CA ARG A 129 19.83 8.68 -5.72
C ARG A 129 20.41 8.00 -6.96
N SER A 130 19.62 7.92 -8.03
CA SER A 130 20.15 7.51 -9.32
C SER A 130 21.08 8.59 -9.87
N THR A 131 22.20 8.18 -10.47
CA THR A 131 23.12 9.08 -11.20
C THR A 131 22.66 9.35 -12.63
N GLU A 132 21.58 8.71 -13.09
CA GLU A 132 21.09 8.86 -14.46
C GLU A 132 20.32 10.17 -14.64
N PRO A 133 20.61 10.97 -15.70
CA PRO A 133 20.02 12.30 -15.92
C PRO A 133 18.49 12.32 -15.98
N GLN A 134 17.88 11.23 -16.45
CA GLN A 134 16.41 11.10 -16.62
C GLN A 134 15.66 10.85 -15.31
N SER A 135 16.35 10.48 -14.22
CA SER A 135 15.71 10.11 -12.95
C SER A 135 15.06 11.28 -12.20
N ASN A 136 15.44 12.53 -12.50
CA ASN A 136 14.86 13.71 -11.85
C ASN A 136 13.57 14.21 -12.53
N SER A 137 13.36 13.90 -13.82
CA SER A 137 12.21 14.37 -14.60
C SER A 137 10.94 13.53 -14.38
N SER A 138 11.06 12.37 -13.75
CA SER A 138 9.98 11.45 -13.39
C SER A 138 9.44 11.67 -11.96
N LEU A 139 10.17 12.40 -11.12
CA LEU A 139 9.77 12.73 -9.75
C LEU A 139 8.54 13.65 -9.73
N THR A 140 7.65 13.47 -8.75
CA THR A 140 6.54 14.41 -8.54
C THR A 140 7.06 15.77 -8.04
N LEU A 141 6.33 16.85 -8.29
CA LEU A 141 6.74 18.21 -7.88
C LEU A 141 7.05 18.30 -6.37
N ALA A 142 6.20 17.68 -5.54
CA ALA A 142 6.40 17.66 -4.09
C ALA A 142 7.70 16.93 -3.69
N VAL A 143 8.03 15.82 -4.37
CA VAL A 143 9.25 15.05 -4.12
C VAL A 143 10.49 15.81 -4.62
N ARG A 144 10.39 16.53 -5.75
CA ARG A 144 11.47 17.41 -6.24
C ARG A 144 11.78 18.53 -5.27
N ILE A 145 10.76 19.26 -4.81
CA ILE A 145 10.94 20.37 -3.87
C ILE A 145 11.57 19.87 -2.57
N ARG A 146 11.07 18.76 -2.00
CA ARG A 146 11.65 18.18 -0.78
C ARG A 146 13.09 17.70 -1.01
N SER A 147 13.40 17.18 -2.19
CA SER A 147 14.74 16.75 -2.57
C SER A 147 15.73 17.90 -2.69
N GLN A 148 15.29 19.09 -3.10
CA GLN A 148 16.15 20.28 -3.20
C GLN A 148 16.44 20.93 -1.84
N LEU A 149 15.55 20.76 -0.87
CA LEU A 149 15.67 21.32 0.48
C LEU A 149 16.34 20.35 1.48
N GLY A 150 16.56 19.09 1.08
CA GLY A 150 17.16 18.04 1.91
C GLY A 150 18.62 17.76 1.57
N ASP A 151 19.26 16.92 2.39
CA ASP A 151 20.64 16.46 2.20
C ASP A 151 20.80 15.75 0.83
N GLN A 152 21.88 16.06 0.11
CA GLN A 152 22.14 15.54 -1.25
C GLN A 152 22.51 14.05 -1.25
N ALA A 153 22.77 13.46 -0.08
CA ALA A 153 23.24 12.09 0.08
C ALA A 153 22.25 10.98 -0.32
N GLY A 154 20.93 11.25 -0.36
CA GLY A 154 19.93 10.22 -0.68
C GLY A 154 18.52 10.55 -0.19
N PHE A 155 17.60 9.60 -0.36
CA PHE A 155 16.28 9.64 0.26
C PHE A 155 16.31 9.00 1.64
N THR A 156 15.88 9.72 2.67
CA THR A 156 15.69 9.22 4.04
C THR A 156 14.22 9.14 4.45
N SER A 157 13.32 9.39 3.48
CA SER A 157 11.88 9.23 3.63
C SER A 157 11.24 8.87 2.29
N ASP A 158 10.22 8.02 2.34
CA ASP A 158 9.43 7.63 1.18
C ASP A 158 8.12 8.42 1.00
N THR A 159 7.95 9.47 1.82
CA THR A 159 6.80 10.37 1.78
C THR A 159 6.62 10.96 0.38
N GLY A 160 5.45 10.71 -0.22
CA GLY A 160 5.07 11.25 -1.52
C GLY A 160 5.46 10.39 -2.73
N TRP A 161 6.15 9.26 -2.54
CA TRP A 161 6.49 8.36 -3.66
C TRP A 161 6.36 6.87 -3.33
N GLY A 162 6.60 6.45 -2.09
CA GLY A 162 6.61 5.03 -1.69
C GLY A 162 5.25 4.34 -1.53
N CYS A 163 4.11 5.00 -1.78
CA CYS A 163 2.79 4.50 -1.34
C CYS A 163 2.47 3.11 -1.91
N MET A 164 2.76 2.87 -3.19
CA MET A 164 2.52 1.56 -3.82
C MET A 164 3.50 0.49 -3.34
N ILE A 165 4.72 0.86 -2.94
CA ILE A 165 5.65 -0.06 -2.27
C ILE A 165 5.06 -0.48 -0.93
N ARG A 166 4.57 0.47 -0.12
CA ARG A 166 3.94 0.19 1.17
C ARG A 166 2.68 -0.67 1.06
N SER A 167 1.82 -0.41 0.09
CA SER A 167 0.67 -1.29 -0.22
C SER A 167 1.14 -2.69 -0.64
N GLY A 168 2.22 -2.79 -1.42
CA GLY A 168 2.84 -4.07 -1.77
C GLY A 168 3.41 -4.82 -0.57
N GLN A 169 4.10 -4.13 0.34
CA GLN A 169 4.55 -4.68 1.61
C GLN A 169 3.38 -5.22 2.44
N CYS A 170 2.23 -4.51 2.46
CA CYS A 170 1.03 -5.01 3.13
C CYS A 170 0.54 -6.33 2.50
N VAL A 171 0.53 -6.44 1.17
CA VAL A 171 0.13 -7.68 0.46
C VAL A 171 1.01 -8.86 0.88
N ILE A 172 2.34 -8.74 0.74
CA ILE A 172 3.23 -9.87 1.07
C ILE A 172 3.26 -10.16 2.57
N ALA A 173 3.24 -9.15 3.45
CA ALA A 173 3.23 -9.38 4.89
C ALA A 173 1.96 -10.09 5.35
N ASN A 174 0.78 -9.71 4.83
CA ASN A 174 -0.47 -10.39 5.17
C ASN A 174 -0.55 -11.80 4.56
N ALA A 175 0.08 -12.05 3.41
CA ALA A 175 0.25 -13.41 2.88
C ALA A 175 1.11 -14.29 3.82
N LEU A 176 2.25 -13.75 4.27
CA LEU A 176 3.14 -14.44 5.20
C LEU A 176 2.50 -14.63 6.57
N ALA A 177 1.72 -13.66 7.04
CA ALA A 177 0.95 -13.76 8.27
C ALA A 177 -0.08 -14.88 8.16
N ARG A 178 -0.81 -14.94 7.04
CA ARG A 178 -1.77 -16.02 6.76
C ARG A 178 -1.11 -17.39 6.76
N LEU A 179 0.10 -17.49 6.20
CA LEU A 179 0.86 -18.75 6.11
C LEU A 179 1.46 -19.19 7.46
N LYS A 180 2.06 -18.27 8.21
CA LYS A 180 2.84 -18.58 9.43
C LYS A 180 2.02 -18.47 10.71
N LEU A 181 1.09 -17.52 10.77
CA LEU A 181 0.26 -17.23 11.95
C LEU A 181 -1.13 -17.85 11.82
N GLY A 182 -1.64 -18.01 10.59
CA GLY A 182 -2.98 -18.53 10.29
C GLY A 182 -4.02 -17.42 10.12
N ARG A 183 -5.19 -17.74 9.54
CA ARG A 183 -6.24 -16.72 9.29
C ARG A 183 -6.83 -16.14 10.56
N ASP A 184 -7.03 -17.00 11.54
CA ASP A 184 -7.72 -16.71 12.79
C ASP A 184 -6.81 -15.99 13.79
N TRP A 185 -5.53 -15.81 13.45
CA TRP A 185 -4.60 -15.04 14.26
C TRP A 185 -5.09 -13.61 14.47
N ARG A 186 -4.94 -13.14 15.72
CA ARG A 186 -5.21 -11.78 16.16
C ARG A 186 -4.05 -11.27 17.00
N ARG A 187 -3.88 -9.94 17.06
CA ARG A 187 -2.83 -9.27 17.86
C ARG A 187 -2.82 -9.77 19.30
N GLY A 188 -1.64 -9.81 19.89
CA GLY A 188 -1.43 -10.29 21.26
C GLY A 188 -1.22 -11.81 21.35
N THR A 189 -1.58 -12.58 20.32
CA THR A 189 -1.22 -14.00 20.18
C THR A 189 0.00 -14.17 19.27
N LYS A 190 0.79 -15.24 19.43
CA LYS A 190 1.98 -15.54 18.58
C LYS A 190 2.96 -14.35 18.42
N GLN A 191 3.24 -13.67 19.53
CA GLN A 191 4.03 -12.42 19.51
C GLN A 191 5.46 -12.63 18.99
N SER A 192 6.07 -13.79 19.25
CA SER A 192 7.43 -14.08 18.75
C SER A 192 7.42 -14.17 17.22
N GLU A 193 6.43 -14.87 16.66
CA GLU A 193 6.30 -15.04 15.22
C GLU A 193 5.86 -13.74 14.51
N GLU A 194 5.03 -12.92 15.15
CA GLU A 194 4.70 -11.56 14.71
C GLU A 194 5.96 -10.69 14.61
N ARG A 195 6.80 -10.68 15.66
CA ARG A 195 8.07 -9.94 15.68
C ARG A 195 9.05 -10.46 14.63
N GLN A 196 9.14 -11.78 14.47
CA GLN A 196 9.98 -12.39 13.45
C GLN A 196 9.55 -11.94 12.05
N LEU A 197 8.24 -11.96 11.76
CA LEU A 197 7.72 -11.50 10.48
C LEU A 197 7.98 -10.00 10.29
N LEU A 198 7.72 -9.15 11.30
CA LEU A 198 8.00 -7.71 11.23
C LEU A 198 9.47 -7.40 10.96
N SER A 199 10.39 -8.21 11.50
CA SER A 199 11.83 -8.03 11.28
C SER A 199 12.21 -8.05 9.79
N TRP A 200 11.41 -8.72 8.96
CA TRP A 200 11.64 -8.82 7.53
C TRP A 200 11.28 -7.54 6.75
N PHE A 201 10.56 -6.62 7.39
CA PHE A 201 10.04 -5.37 6.81
C PHE A 201 10.65 -4.11 7.41
N ALA A 202 11.67 -4.24 8.28
CA ALA A 202 12.40 -3.09 8.81
C ALA A 202 12.85 -2.16 7.68
N ASP A 203 12.88 -0.84 7.92
CA ASP A 203 13.30 0.14 6.91
C ASP A 203 14.83 0.20 6.82
N ASP A 204 15.46 -0.94 6.55
CA ASP A 204 16.91 -1.11 6.39
C ASP A 204 17.21 -2.08 5.24
N SER A 205 18.32 -1.83 4.54
CA SER A 205 18.83 -2.71 3.48
C SER A 205 19.07 -4.17 3.93
N ALA A 206 19.30 -4.43 5.22
CA ALA A 206 19.47 -5.77 5.75
C ALA A 206 18.17 -6.60 5.75
N ALA A 207 17.00 -5.96 5.87
CA ALA A 207 15.72 -6.67 5.89
C ALA A 207 15.26 -7.06 4.46
N PRO A 208 14.80 -8.31 4.24
CA PRO A 208 14.55 -8.87 2.90
C PRO A 208 13.39 -8.19 2.14
N TYR A 209 12.39 -7.68 2.83
CA TYR A 209 11.23 -6.98 2.24
C TYR A 209 11.22 -5.48 2.55
N SER A 210 12.37 -4.90 2.90
CA SER A 210 12.48 -3.48 3.18
C SER A 210 12.23 -2.60 1.96
N ILE A 211 11.89 -1.34 2.20
CA ILE A 211 11.74 -0.36 1.11
C ILE A 211 13.02 -0.24 0.28
N HIS A 212 14.20 -0.38 0.90
CA HIS A 212 15.49 -0.38 0.22
C HIS A 212 15.59 -1.52 -0.80
N ARG A 213 15.13 -2.73 -0.43
CA ARG A 213 15.13 -3.89 -1.32
C ARG A 213 14.15 -3.74 -2.48
N PHE A 214 12.96 -3.20 -2.21
CA PHE A 214 12.00 -2.86 -3.26
C PHE A 214 12.58 -1.83 -4.24
N VAL A 215 13.22 -0.77 -3.74
CA VAL A 215 13.80 0.27 -4.59
C VAL A 215 15.00 -0.24 -5.38
N ALA A 216 15.89 -1.02 -4.76
CA ALA A 216 17.05 -1.60 -5.44
C ALA A 216 16.62 -2.50 -6.60
N HIS A 217 15.67 -3.41 -6.38
CA HIS A 217 15.16 -4.29 -7.43
C HIS A 217 14.35 -3.50 -8.48
N GLY A 218 13.55 -2.53 -8.06
CA GLY A 218 12.80 -1.65 -8.96
C GLY A 218 13.71 -0.91 -9.92
N ALA A 219 14.84 -0.40 -9.44
CA ALA A 219 15.82 0.29 -10.29
C ALA A 219 16.47 -0.68 -11.29
N SER A 220 16.97 -1.83 -10.82
CA SER A 220 17.72 -2.75 -11.67
C SER A 220 16.88 -3.54 -12.68
N ALA A 221 15.63 -3.86 -12.34
CA ALA A 221 14.81 -4.78 -13.14
C ALA A 221 13.51 -4.15 -13.68
N CYS A 222 13.07 -3.02 -13.11
CA CYS A 222 11.82 -2.37 -13.52
C CYS A 222 12.01 -0.99 -14.15
N GLY A 223 13.24 -0.47 -14.21
CA GLY A 223 13.51 0.90 -14.65
C GLY A 223 12.82 1.94 -13.75
N LYS A 224 12.66 1.62 -12.46
CA LYS A 224 12.01 2.48 -11.46
C LYS A 224 13.04 3.00 -10.47
N HIS A 225 13.43 4.25 -10.62
CA HIS A 225 14.51 4.84 -9.83
C HIS A 225 14.03 5.28 -8.43
N PRO A 226 14.95 5.42 -7.47
CA PRO A 226 14.64 5.97 -6.15
C PRO A 226 13.89 7.31 -6.23
N GLY A 227 12.77 7.44 -5.50
CA GLY A 227 11.91 8.62 -5.54
C GLY A 227 10.77 8.56 -6.56
N GLU A 228 10.78 7.59 -7.48
CA GLU A 228 9.70 7.41 -8.44
C GLU A 228 8.52 6.61 -7.87
N TRP A 229 7.34 6.86 -8.42
CA TRP A 229 6.17 6.06 -8.10
C TRP A 229 6.20 4.71 -8.82
N PHE A 230 5.93 3.65 -8.05
CA PHE A 230 5.80 2.28 -8.54
C PHE A 230 4.36 2.04 -8.97
N GLY A 231 4.16 1.42 -10.13
CA GLY A 231 2.86 0.87 -10.51
C GLY A 231 2.66 -0.56 -9.98
N PRO A 232 1.42 -1.09 -10.00
CA PRO A 232 1.11 -2.46 -9.61
C PRO A 232 2.07 -3.52 -10.16
N SER A 233 2.39 -3.45 -11.46
CA SER A 233 3.27 -4.42 -12.12
C SER A 233 4.72 -4.38 -11.63
N ALA A 234 5.27 -3.19 -11.33
CA ALA A 234 6.63 -3.07 -10.79
C ALA A 234 6.70 -3.59 -9.36
N THR A 235 5.69 -3.26 -8.53
CA THR A 235 5.57 -3.79 -7.17
C THR A 235 5.44 -5.31 -7.16
N ALA A 236 4.64 -5.89 -8.05
CA ALA A 236 4.46 -7.35 -8.15
C ALA A 236 5.77 -8.07 -8.49
N ARG A 237 6.55 -7.54 -9.45
CA ARG A 237 7.87 -8.06 -9.81
C ARG A 237 8.86 -7.99 -8.65
N CYS A 238 8.84 -6.90 -7.87
CA CYS A 238 9.63 -6.81 -6.64
C CYS A 238 9.22 -7.89 -5.63
N ILE A 239 7.93 -8.08 -5.37
CA ILE A 239 7.46 -9.13 -4.45
C ILE A 239 7.95 -10.50 -4.90
N GLN A 240 7.83 -10.83 -6.19
CA GLN A 240 8.31 -12.11 -6.72
C GLN A 240 9.81 -12.31 -6.51
N ALA A 241 10.63 -11.32 -6.88
CA ALA A 241 12.08 -11.42 -6.78
C ALA A 241 12.55 -11.49 -5.31
N LEU A 242 11.95 -10.69 -4.43
CA LEU A 242 12.33 -10.66 -3.02
C LEU A 242 11.90 -11.95 -2.30
N SER A 243 10.72 -12.49 -2.60
CA SER A 243 10.30 -13.80 -2.08
C SER A 243 11.21 -14.93 -2.55
N HIS A 244 11.63 -14.91 -3.82
CA HIS A 244 12.60 -15.88 -4.34
C HIS A 244 13.98 -15.74 -3.68
N ALA A 245 14.41 -14.52 -3.36
CA ALA A 245 15.69 -14.29 -2.69
C ALA A 245 15.67 -14.71 -1.21
N HIS A 246 14.49 -14.71 -0.56
CA HIS A 246 14.35 -15.01 0.86
C HIS A 246 13.52 -16.29 1.10
N GLN A 247 14.16 -17.45 0.91
CA GLN A 247 13.53 -18.77 0.95
C GLN A 247 12.86 -19.12 2.30
N GLU A 248 13.30 -18.53 3.42
CA GLU A 248 12.67 -18.69 4.74
C GLU A 248 11.20 -18.23 4.78
N SER A 249 10.78 -17.44 3.78
CA SER A 249 9.39 -17.06 3.57
C SER A 249 8.48 -18.27 3.37
N GLY A 250 8.98 -19.34 2.77
CA GLY A 250 8.22 -20.57 2.50
C GLY A 250 7.08 -20.37 1.49
N ILE A 251 7.22 -19.38 0.60
CA ILE A 251 6.19 -19.00 -0.37
C ILE A 251 6.83 -18.71 -1.74
N LYS A 252 6.18 -19.18 -2.80
CA LYS A 252 6.50 -18.80 -4.18
C LYS A 252 5.48 -17.80 -4.69
N VAL A 253 5.84 -17.00 -5.69
CA VAL A 253 4.99 -15.93 -6.22
C VAL A 253 4.72 -16.18 -7.70
N TYR A 254 3.45 -16.37 -8.04
CA TYR A 254 2.98 -16.44 -9.42
C TYR A 254 2.46 -15.06 -9.84
N LEU A 255 3.06 -14.49 -10.87
CA LEU A 255 2.61 -13.23 -11.46
C LEU A 255 1.83 -13.51 -12.73
N THR A 256 0.64 -12.94 -12.86
CA THR A 256 0.04 -12.79 -14.19
C THR A 256 0.87 -11.76 -14.96
N GLY A 257 1.13 -12.01 -16.25
CA GLY A 257 2.00 -11.15 -17.07
C GLY A 257 1.41 -9.76 -17.33
N ASN A 258 1.06 -9.47 -18.58
CA ASN A 258 0.49 -8.17 -18.96
C ASN A 258 -1.04 -8.10 -18.82
N GLY A 259 -1.68 -9.15 -18.31
CA GLY A 259 -3.13 -9.26 -18.18
C GLY A 259 -3.57 -10.06 -16.96
N PRO A 260 -4.88 -10.18 -16.73
CA PRO A 260 -5.45 -10.86 -15.58
C PRO A 260 -5.57 -12.39 -15.74
N ASP A 261 -4.90 -12.96 -16.74
CA ASP A 261 -4.99 -14.37 -17.08
C ASP A 261 -4.06 -15.21 -16.19
N VAL A 262 -4.62 -16.26 -15.61
CA VAL A 262 -3.92 -17.25 -14.80
C VAL A 262 -3.89 -18.56 -15.57
N TYR A 263 -2.68 -19.09 -15.75
CA TYR A 263 -2.46 -20.35 -16.44
C TYR A 263 -2.22 -21.47 -15.43
N GLU A 264 -3.14 -22.43 -15.42
CA GLU A 264 -3.17 -23.52 -14.44
C GLU A 264 -1.89 -24.36 -14.47
N GLU A 265 -1.44 -24.78 -15.66
CA GLU A 265 -0.24 -25.60 -15.78
C GLU A 265 1.02 -24.86 -15.27
N SER A 266 1.15 -23.57 -15.59
CA SER A 266 2.28 -22.74 -15.14
C SER A 266 2.28 -22.57 -13.62
N LEU A 267 1.10 -22.34 -13.01
CA LEU A 267 0.97 -22.20 -11.56
C LEU A 267 1.27 -23.52 -10.83
N LEU A 268 0.68 -24.63 -11.27
CA LEU A 268 0.89 -25.93 -10.64
C LEU A 268 2.32 -26.43 -10.82
N LYS A 269 2.96 -26.13 -11.97
CA LYS A 269 4.38 -26.39 -12.18
C LYS A 269 5.25 -25.64 -11.17
N LEU A 270 4.99 -24.33 -10.98
CA LEU A 270 5.72 -23.52 -10.00
C LEU A 270 5.56 -24.06 -8.57
N ALA A 271 4.33 -24.46 -8.21
CA ALA A 271 4.03 -24.99 -6.87
C ALA A 271 4.75 -26.31 -6.54
N LYS A 272 5.08 -27.12 -7.56
CA LYS A 272 5.71 -28.44 -7.40
C LYS A 272 7.18 -28.48 -7.82
N GLU A 273 7.76 -27.35 -8.21
CA GLU A 273 9.12 -27.28 -8.77
C GLU A 273 10.22 -27.81 -7.83
N ASP A 274 10.06 -27.67 -6.51
CA ASP A 274 11.07 -28.10 -5.54
C ASP A 274 10.98 -29.59 -5.18
N ASP A 275 9.91 -30.28 -5.61
CA ASP A 275 9.68 -31.69 -5.32
C ASP A 275 9.58 -32.50 -6.63
N PRO A 276 10.66 -33.21 -7.03
CA PRO A 276 10.68 -34.05 -8.22
C PRO A 276 9.62 -35.16 -8.22
N THR A 277 9.10 -35.53 -7.04
CA THR A 277 8.03 -36.53 -6.92
C THR A 277 6.64 -35.95 -7.19
N GLY A 278 6.51 -34.62 -7.17
CA GLY A 278 5.27 -33.89 -7.41
C GLY A 278 4.23 -34.00 -6.29
N HIS A 279 4.63 -34.51 -5.11
CA HIS A 279 3.74 -34.76 -3.97
C HIS A 279 3.59 -33.53 -3.06
N THR A 280 4.62 -32.70 -2.96
CA THR A 280 4.65 -31.52 -2.09
C THR A 280 4.18 -30.28 -2.85
N PHE A 281 3.21 -29.57 -2.29
CA PHE A 281 2.73 -28.30 -2.82
C PHE A 281 3.35 -27.15 -2.02
N THR A 282 4.16 -26.32 -2.68
CA THR A 282 4.67 -25.08 -2.10
C THR A 282 3.61 -24.00 -2.18
N PRO A 283 3.27 -23.29 -1.09
CA PRO A 283 2.30 -22.21 -1.10
C PRO A 283 2.62 -21.14 -2.16
N ILE A 284 1.60 -20.74 -2.93
CA ILE A 284 1.70 -19.75 -4.00
C ILE A 284 0.95 -18.47 -3.60
N LEU A 285 1.64 -17.33 -3.59
CA LEU A 285 1.03 -16.02 -3.67
C LEU A 285 0.77 -15.70 -5.15
N LEU A 286 -0.48 -15.79 -5.57
CA LEU A 286 -0.94 -15.38 -6.89
C LEU A 286 -1.15 -13.85 -6.88
N LEU A 287 -0.47 -13.14 -7.78
CA LEU A 287 -0.64 -11.71 -7.98
C LEU A 287 -1.14 -11.45 -9.39
N ALA A 288 -2.40 -11.02 -9.50
CA ALA A 288 -3.06 -10.70 -10.76
C ALA A 288 -3.07 -9.18 -10.99
N GLY A 289 -2.21 -8.71 -11.89
CA GLY A 289 -2.19 -7.32 -12.33
C GLY A 289 -3.32 -7.06 -13.32
N THR A 290 -4.18 -6.07 -13.05
CA THR A 290 -5.34 -5.79 -13.90
C THR A 290 -5.61 -4.30 -14.08
N ARG A 291 -6.33 -3.98 -15.17
CA ARG A 291 -6.92 -2.66 -15.43
C ARG A 291 -8.38 -2.81 -15.82
N LEU A 292 -9.28 -2.56 -14.87
CA LEU A 292 -10.72 -2.83 -14.99
C LEU A 292 -11.55 -1.64 -15.50
N GLY A 293 -10.90 -0.69 -16.19
CA GLY A 293 -11.52 0.53 -16.69
C GLY A 293 -10.51 1.61 -17.09
N ILE A 294 -11.03 2.73 -17.58
CA ILE A 294 -10.20 3.87 -18.03
C ILE A 294 -9.88 4.78 -16.83
N ASP A 295 -10.90 5.44 -16.28
CA ASP A 295 -10.78 6.39 -15.15
C ASP A 295 -11.27 5.83 -13.81
N ARG A 296 -12.22 4.90 -13.88
CA ARG A 296 -12.88 4.24 -12.75
C ARG A 296 -13.14 2.79 -13.12
N VAL A 297 -13.29 1.93 -12.11
CA VAL A 297 -13.70 0.53 -12.33
C VAL A 297 -15.05 0.49 -13.06
N ASN A 298 -15.11 -0.25 -14.17
CA ASN A 298 -16.35 -0.48 -14.89
C ASN A 298 -17.32 -1.30 -14.01
N PRO A 299 -18.59 -0.89 -13.86
CA PRO A 299 -19.58 -1.57 -13.02
C PRO A 299 -19.74 -3.08 -13.26
N VAL A 300 -19.46 -3.56 -14.47
CA VAL A 300 -19.51 -5.00 -14.80
C VAL A 300 -18.55 -5.87 -13.98
N TYR A 301 -17.53 -5.27 -13.35
CA TYR A 301 -16.54 -5.95 -12.52
C TYR A 301 -16.77 -5.78 -11.01
N TRP A 302 -17.76 -4.98 -10.59
CA TRP A 302 -17.97 -4.67 -9.16
C TRP A 302 -18.25 -5.92 -8.33
N ASP A 303 -19.10 -6.82 -8.82
CA ASP A 303 -19.40 -8.06 -8.12
C ASP A 303 -18.19 -9.00 -8.07
N SER A 304 -17.42 -9.06 -9.17
CA SER A 304 -16.17 -9.83 -9.20
C SER A 304 -15.14 -9.32 -8.19
N LEU A 305 -14.95 -8.00 -8.06
CA LEU A 305 -14.04 -7.43 -7.07
C LEU A 305 -14.49 -7.68 -5.63
N LYS A 306 -15.77 -7.49 -5.35
CA LYS A 306 -16.33 -7.83 -4.03
C LYS A 306 -16.12 -9.31 -3.73
N GLN A 307 -16.32 -10.19 -4.72
CA GLN A 307 -16.08 -11.62 -4.56
C GLN A 307 -14.61 -11.94 -4.30
N CYS A 308 -13.67 -11.31 -4.99
CA CYS A 308 -12.23 -11.47 -4.74
C CYS A 308 -11.86 -11.20 -3.27
N LEU A 309 -12.53 -10.25 -2.60
CA LEU A 309 -12.34 -9.95 -1.17
C LEU A 309 -13.08 -10.92 -0.22
N ARG A 310 -14.05 -11.66 -0.72
CA ARG A 310 -14.87 -12.64 0.03
C ARG A 310 -14.33 -14.06 -0.02
N LEU A 311 -13.42 -14.36 -0.94
CA LEU A 311 -12.82 -15.70 -1.05
C LEU A 311 -11.90 -16.00 0.15
N PRO A 312 -11.90 -17.23 0.70
CA PRO A 312 -11.00 -17.63 1.77
C PRO A 312 -9.51 -17.42 1.45
N GLN A 313 -9.15 -17.51 0.17
CA GLN A 313 -7.80 -17.34 -0.36
C GLN A 313 -7.39 -15.86 -0.50
N SER A 314 -8.31 -14.91 -0.30
CA SER A 314 -8.05 -13.48 -0.51
C SER A 314 -6.91 -12.96 0.37
N ILE A 315 -5.94 -12.31 -0.26
CA ILE A 315 -4.92 -11.47 0.38
C ILE A 315 -5.20 -9.98 0.10
N GLY A 316 -6.36 -9.64 -0.45
CA GLY A 316 -6.75 -8.26 -0.70
C GLY A 316 -6.25 -7.73 -2.04
N ILE A 317 -6.33 -6.41 -2.19
CA ILE A 317 -6.03 -5.72 -3.45
C ILE A 317 -5.14 -4.53 -3.15
N ALA A 318 -4.01 -4.39 -3.83
CA ALA A 318 -3.18 -3.18 -3.75
C ALA A 318 -3.35 -2.37 -5.04
N GLY A 319 -3.66 -1.08 -4.94
CA GLY A 319 -3.88 -0.27 -6.13
C GLY A 319 -4.29 1.15 -5.80
N GLY A 320 -4.49 1.96 -6.84
CA GLY A 320 -4.79 3.37 -6.68
C GLY A 320 -4.08 4.23 -7.71
N ARG A 321 -4.46 5.51 -7.73
CA ARG A 321 -3.84 6.50 -8.62
C ARG A 321 -2.37 6.70 -8.27
N PRO A 322 -1.55 7.23 -9.19
CA PRO A 322 -0.20 7.67 -8.89
C PRO A 322 -0.18 8.55 -7.62
N SER A 323 0.71 8.21 -6.68
CA SER A 323 0.82 8.86 -5.36
C SER A 323 -0.42 8.78 -4.45
N ALA A 324 -1.34 7.84 -4.70
CA ALA A 324 -2.56 7.60 -3.92
C ALA A 324 -2.94 6.11 -3.91
N SER A 325 -1.98 5.24 -3.59
CA SER A 325 -2.19 3.79 -3.49
C SER A 325 -2.75 3.40 -2.11
N HIS A 326 -3.64 2.43 -2.07
CA HIS A 326 -4.22 1.85 -0.85
C HIS A 326 -4.15 0.32 -0.91
N TYR A 327 -4.28 -0.31 0.26
CA TYR A 327 -4.45 -1.75 0.38
C TYR A 327 -5.87 -2.08 0.83
N PHE A 328 -6.69 -2.56 -0.09
CA PHE A 328 -8.09 -2.91 0.12
C PHE A 328 -8.21 -4.33 0.68
N ILE A 329 -8.90 -4.47 1.81
CA ILE A 329 -8.92 -5.72 2.58
C ILE A 329 -10.31 -6.25 2.88
N GLY A 330 -11.37 -5.49 2.57
CA GLY A 330 -12.71 -5.90 2.92
C GLY A 330 -13.81 -5.16 2.19
N THR A 331 -15.04 -5.62 2.36
CA THR A 331 -16.23 -5.01 1.76
C THR A 331 -17.47 -5.18 2.62
N GLN A 332 -18.37 -4.20 2.55
CA GLN A 332 -19.75 -4.27 3.05
C GLN A 332 -20.63 -3.53 2.04
N SER A 333 -21.63 -4.21 1.48
CA SER A 333 -22.48 -3.62 0.42
C SER A 333 -21.64 -3.09 -0.77
N SER A 334 -21.68 -1.78 -1.08
CA SER A 334 -20.83 -1.11 -2.09
C SER A 334 -19.52 -0.55 -1.52
N GLN A 335 -19.36 -0.54 -0.20
CA GLN A 335 -18.21 0.03 0.48
C GLN A 335 -17.04 -0.96 0.49
N ILE A 336 -15.84 -0.44 0.31
CA ILE A 336 -14.58 -1.18 0.33
C ILE A 336 -13.71 -0.62 1.45
N PHE A 337 -13.26 -1.48 2.36
CA PHE A 337 -12.39 -1.13 3.47
C PHE A 337 -10.93 -1.22 3.05
N TYR A 338 -10.11 -0.28 3.51
CA TYR A 338 -8.69 -0.21 3.14
C TYR A 338 -7.79 0.29 4.25
N LEU A 339 -6.52 -0.10 4.15
CA LEU A 339 -5.40 0.44 4.92
C LEU A 339 -4.71 1.53 4.09
N ASP A 340 -4.48 2.69 4.70
CA ASP A 340 -3.98 3.89 4.04
C ASP A 340 -2.50 4.12 4.39
N PRO A 341 -1.57 4.05 3.42
CA PRO A 341 -0.15 4.22 3.69
C PRO A 341 0.28 5.69 3.86
N HIS A 342 -0.58 6.69 3.64
CA HIS A 342 -0.19 8.09 3.51
C HIS A 342 0.04 8.82 4.85
N GLN A 343 0.45 8.10 5.89
CA GLN A 343 0.89 8.65 7.16
C GLN A 343 2.40 8.48 7.31
N THR A 344 3.13 9.58 7.45
CA THR A 344 4.58 9.50 7.70
C THR A 344 4.83 9.22 9.17
N GLN A 345 5.49 8.09 9.44
CA GLN A 345 5.95 7.67 10.77
C GLN A 345 7.49 7.63 10.80
N PRO A 346 8.14 7.56 11.97
CA PRO A 346 9.56 7.20 12.06
C PRO A 346 9.82 5.81 11.49
N ALA A 347 11.02 5.57 10.97
CA ALA A 347 11.46 4.28 10.43
C ALA A 347 11.22 3.13 11.42
N LEU A 348 10.79 1.98 10.92
CA LEU A 348 10.78 0.72 11.65
C LEU A 348 12.25 0.27 11.79
N PRO A 349 12.82 0.27 13.00
CA PRO A 349 14.24 0.01 13.20
C PRO A 349 14.59 -1.43 12.83
N PHE A 350 15.80 -1.63 12.29
CA PHE A 350 16.35 -2.97 12.13
C PHE A 350 17.03 -3.42 13.42
N TYR A 351 16.70 -4.63 13.85
CA TYR A 351 17.32 -5.30 14.99
C TYR A 351 17.91 -6.64 14.55
N ALA A 352 19.09 -6.98 15.08
CA ALA A 352 19.74 -8.26 14.81
C ALA A 352 18.95 -9.46 15.37
N SER A 353 18.13 -9.24 16.40
CA SER A 353 17.19 -10.24 16.93
C SER A 353 15.79 -9.66 16.97
N SER A 354 14.80 -10.46 16.54
CA SER A 354 13.39 -10.09 16.55
C SER A 354 12.83 -9.89 17.96
N ASP A 355 13.47 -10.41 19.00
CA ASP A 355 13.04 -10.20 20.39
C ASP A 355 13.21 -8.76 20.88
N GLN A 356 13.98 -7.93 20.16
CA GLN A 356 14.19 -6.53 20.50
C GLN A 356 13.01 -5.62 20.10
N TYR A 357 12.10 -6.09 19.25
CA TYR A 357 10.90 -5.34 18.89
C TYR A 357 9.99 -5.17 20.10
N VAL A 358 9.77 -3.92 20.51
CA VAL A 358 8.87 -3.58 21.61
C VAL A 358 7.47 -3.25 21.10
N SER A 359 6.48 -3.20 22.00
CA SER A 359 5.08 -2.89 21.66
C SER A 359 4.93 -1.58 20.86
N LYS A 360 5.80 -0.59 21.11
CA LYS A 360 5.82 0.66 20.36
C LYS A 360 6.12 0.42 18.88
N ASP A 361 7.13 -0.37 18.55
CA ASP A 361 7.51 -0.66 17.16
C ASP A 361 6.37 -1.38 16.44
N ILE A 362 5.87 -2.45 17.06
CA ILE A 362 4.78 -3.28 16.55
C ILE A 362 3.53 -2.43 16.31
N SER A 363 3.16 -1.55 17.25
CA SER A 363 1.96 -0.73 17.14
C SER A 363 1.96 0.20 15.92
N THR A 364 3.13 0.60 15.40
CA THR A 364 3.21 1.42 14.19
C THR A 364 2.86 0.66 12.90
N CYS A 365 2.78 -0.68 12.98
CA CYS A 365 2.49 -1.58 11.87
C CYS A 365 1.05 -2.12 11.88
N HIS A 366 0.19 -1.58 12.75
CA HIS A 366 -1.21 -1.98 12.91
C HIS A 366 -2.10 -0.76 13.08
N THR A 367 -3.37 -0.87 12.72
CA THR A 367 -4.33 0.20 12.95
C THR A 367 -5.75 -0.32 13.10
N ARG A 368 -6.44 0.16 14.14
CA ARG A 368 -7.86 -0.08 14.35
C ARG A 368 -8.74 0.97 13.63
N ARG A 369 -8.12 2.04 13.10
CA ARG A 369 -8.83 3.13 12.44
C ARG A 369 -9.40 2.67 11.10
N LEU A 370 -10.73 2.59 11.01
CA LEU A 370 -11.39 2.17 9.79
C LEU A 370 -11.38 3.29 8.75
N ARG A 371 -11.13 2.89 7.49
CA ARG A 371 -11.37 3.73 6.31
C ARG A 371 -12.16 2.93 5.29
N ARG A 372 -13.10 3.61 4.63
CA ARG A 372 -13.91 3.04 3.55
C ARG A 372 -14.06 4.02 2.40
N LEU A 373 -14.28 3.49 1.20
CA LEU A 373 -14.72 4.24 0.04
C LEU A 373 -15.78 3.45 -0.72
N ASP A 374 -16.58 4.14 -1.53
CA ASP A 374 -17.49 3.46 -2.45
C ASP A 374 -16.70 2.82 -3.60
N ILE A 375 -17.08 1.61 -4.02
CA ILE A 375 -16.43 0.89 -5.12
C ILE A 375 -16.30 1.72 -6.41
N ASN A 376 -17.20 2.68 -6.65
CA ASN A 376 -17.14 3.58 -7.79
C ASN A 376 -15.95 4.56 -7.76
N GLN A 377 -15.29 4.72 -6.61
CA GLN A 377 -14.14 5.59 -6.39
C GLN A 377 -12.81 4.83 -6.52
N MET A 378 -12.85 3.50 -6.66
CA MET A 378 -11.65 2.70 -6.87
C MET A 378 -10.99 3.03 -8.20
N ASP A 379 -9.66 3.11 -8.16
CA ASP A 379 -8.86 3.20 -9.37
C ASP A 379 -8.93 1.88 -10.14
N PRO A 380 -9.03 1.89 -11.49
CA PRO A 380 -9.11 0.66 -12.25
C PRO A 380 -7.80 -0.12 -12.30
N SER A 381 -6.64 0.49 -12.02
CA SER A 381 -5.34 -0.18 -12.01
C SER A 381 -5.02 -0.75 -10.63
N MET A 382 -4.91 -2.08 -10.55
CA MET A 382 -4.74 -2.77 -9.28
C MET A 382 -3.99 -4.11 -9.42
N LEU A 383 -3.52 -4.59 -8.28
CA LEU A 383 -2.91 -5.89 -8.07
C LEU A 383 -3.81 -6.68 -7.12
N ILE A 384 -4.50 -7.71 -7.62
CA ILE A 384 -5.36 -8.58 -6.82
C ILE A 384 -4.53 -9.78 -6.34
N ALA A 385 -4.55 -10.07 -5.05
CA ALA A 385 -3.70 -11.08 -4.44
C ALA A 385 -4.49 -12.23 -3.83
N PHE A 386 -4.05 -13.47 -4.08
CA PHE A 386 -4.59 -14.68 -3.47
C PHE A 386 -3.48 -15.60 -2.96
N LEU A 387 -3.71 -16.26 -1.83
CA LEU A 387 -2.82 -17.28 -1.30
C LEU A 387 -3.43 -18.66 -1.56
N ILE A 388 -2.72 -19.48 -2.34
CA ILE A 388 -3.07 -20.86 -2.64
C ILE A 388 -2.10 -21.77 -1.89
N THR A 389 -2.64 -22.58 -0.97
CA THR A 389 -1.81 -23.39 -0.04
C THR A 389 -1.73 -24.86 -0.41
N SER A 390 -2.60 -25.33 -1.31
CA SER A 390 -2.64 -26.71 -1.78
C SER A 390 -3.34 -26.83 -3.13
N GLU A 391 -3.23 -28.00 -3.76
CA GLU A 391 -3.98 -28.28 -5.00
C GLU A 391 -5.50 -28.35 -4.77
N ALA A 392 -5.95 -28.73 -3.58
CA ALA A 392 -7.37 -28.67 -3.21
C ALA A 392 -7.85 -27.21 -3.08
N ASP A 393 -7.02 -26.36 -2.47
CA ASP A 393 -7.26 -24.93 -2.33
C ASP A 393 -7.31 -24.22 -3.69
N TRP A 394 -6.41 -24.60 -4.62
CA TRP A 394 -6.45 -24.17 -6.02
C TRP A 394 -7.78 -24.50 -6.70
N ARG A 395 -8.24 -25.75 -6.59
CA ARG A 395 -9.52 -26.18 -7.20
C ARG A 395 -10.71 -25.42 -6.62
N SER A 396 -10.72 -25.21 -5.30
CA SER A 396 -11.76 -24.42 -4.62
C SER A 396 -11.76 -22.97 -5.10
N TRP A 397 -10.59 -22.33 -5.18
CA TRP A 397 -10.46 -20.97 -5.70
C TRP A 397 -10.90 -20.88 -7.16
N LYS A 398 -10.45 -21.80 -8.03
CA LYS A 398 -10.81 -21.86 -9.45
C LYS A 398 -12.32 -21.97 -9.64
N GLN A 399 -12.98 -22.88 -8.93
CA GLN A 399 -14.42 -23.03 -8.97
C GLN A 399 -15.12 -21.74 -8.55
N ALA A 400 -14.70 -21.15 -7.42
CA ALA A 400 -15.33 -19.95 -6.90
C ALA A 400 -15.16 -18.74 -7.84
N MET A 401 -14.04 -18.63 -8.56
CA MET A 401 -13.83 -17.59 -9.57
C MET A 401 -14.69 -17.78 -10.83
N GLN A 402 -15.12 -19.01 -11.13
CA GLN A 402 -16.00 -19.31 -12.27
C GLN A 402 -17.49 -19.08 -11.97
N GLU A 403 -17.87 -19.06 -10.69
CA GLU A 403 -19.25 -18.84 -10.23
C GLU A 403 -19.63 -17.36 -10.07
N VAL A 404 -18.74 -16.44 -10.47
CA VAL A 404 -18.94 -14.99 -10.33
C VAL A 404 -20.10 -14.49 -11.20
N GLN A 405 -20.98 -13.68 -10.62
CA GLN A 405 -21.98 -12.91 -11.37
C GLN A 405 -21.31 -11.73 -12.10
N GLY A 406 -21.54 -11.59 -13.41
CA GLY A 406 -20.97 -10.51 -14.22
C GLY A 406 -19.66 -10.90 -14.90
N LYS A 407 -18.80 -9.91 -15.21
CA LYS A 407 -17.51 -10.17 -15.84
C LYS A 407 -16.46 -10.49 -14.78
N CYS A 408 -15.72 -11.57 -15.00
CA CYS A 408 -14.64 -11.94 -14.11
C CYS A 408 -13.46 -10.97 -14.20
N ALA A 409 -12.91 -10.56 -13.06
CA ALA A 409 -11.72 -9.71 -12.98
C ALA A 409 -10.40 -10.48 -13.19
N VAL A 410 -10.43 -11.81 -13.07
CA VAL A 410 -9.29 -12.74 -13.24
C VAL A 410 -9.73 -13.93 -14.07
N HIS A 411 -9.11 -14.18 -15.21
CA HIS A 411 -9.48 -15.29 -16.09
C HIS A 411 -8.57 -16.49 -15.86
N ILE A 412 -9.11 -17.70 -16.01
CA ILE A 412 -8.38 -18.93 -15.77
C ILE A 412 -8.37 -19.74 -17.05
N SER A 413 -7.18 -20.03 -17.54
CA SER A 413 -6.93 -20.83 -18.73
C SER A 413 -6.05 -22.01 -18.38
N LEU A 414 -6.17 -23.11 -19.12
CA LEU A 414 -5.36 -24.30 -18.86
C LEU A 414 -3.88 -24.04 -19.16
N ARG A 415 -3.59 -23.43 -20.32
CA ARG A 415 -2.25 -23.19 -20.86
C ARG A 415 -2.10 -21.78 -21.38
N GLU A 416 -0.85 -21.33 -21.42
CA GLU A 416 -0.46 -20.12 -22.16
C GLU A 416 -0.77 -20.29 -23.66
N PRO A 417 -1.21 -19.25 -24.36
CA PRO A 417 -1.38 -19.30 -25.81
C PRO A 417 -0.04 -19.64 -26.47
N SER A 418 -0.02 -20.66 -27.33
CA SER A 418 1.14 -20.94 -28.16
C SER A 418 1.34 -19.82 -29.17
N VAL A 419 2.54 -19.22 -29.20
CA VAL A 419 2.91 -18.11 -30.09
C VAL A 419 2.69 -18.42 -31.59
N GLY A 420 2.57 -19.70 -31.97
CA GLY A 420 2.33 -20.13 -33.35
C GLY A 420 0.90 -19.91 -33.90
N GLY A 421 -0.07 -19.49 -33.08
CA GLY A 421 -1.44 -19.27 -33.55
C GLY A 421 -1.67 -17.99 -34.35
N LEU A 422 -0.72 -17.05 -34.35
CA LEU A 422 -0.79 -15.86 -35.20
C LEU A 422 -0.44 -16.16 -36.66
N GLU A 423 0.42 -17.15 -36.92
CA GLU A 423 0.78 -17.54 -38.29
C GLU A 423 -0.33 -18.37 -38.96
N ASP A 424 -1.03 -19.23 -38.21
CA ASP A 424 -2.15 -20.01 -38.73
C ASP A 424 -3.40 -19.17 -39.04
N MET A 425 -3.63 -18.07 -38.31
CA MET A 425 -4.72 -17.13 -38.64
C MET A 425 -4.45 -16.38 -39.93
N VAL A 426 -3.19 -15.98 -40.17
CA VAL A 426 -2.77 -15.29 -41.41
C VAL A 426 -2.80 -16.25 -42.61
N LEU A 427 -2.54 -17.54 -42.41
CA LEU A 427 -2.66 -18.56 -43.45
C LEU A 427 -4.11 -18.93 -43.77
N SER A 428 -5.03 -18.87 -42.80
CA SER A 428 -6.46 -19.14 -43.03
C SER A 428 -7.19 -18.03 -43.78
N GLU A 429 -6.67 -16.79 -43.76
CA GLU A 429 -7.19 -15.67 -44.56
C GLU A 429 -6.62 -15.67 -46.00
N ALA A 430 -5.66 -16.55 -46.33
CA ALA A 430 -5.05 -16.63 -47.64
C ALA A 430 -5.64 -17.71 -48.57
N GLU A 431 -6.58 -18.54 -48.10
CA GLU A 431 -7.20 -19.61 -48.91
C GLU A 431 -8.66 -19.34 -49.36
N ASP A 432 -9.29 -18.25 -48.92
CA ASP A 432 -10.64 -17.87 -49.37
C ASP A 432 -10.66 -16.43 -49.92
N GLY A 433 -10.34 -16.27 -51.22
CA GLY A 433 -10.53 -14.98 -51.89
C GLY A 433 -9.79 -14.76 -53.22
N GLU A 434 -9.95 -15.63 -54.22
CA GLU A 434 -9.78 -15.21 -55.62
C GLU A 434 -11.07 -14.51 -56.10
N GLU A 435 -11.01 -13.19 -56.28
CA GLU A 435 -11.52 -12.39 -57.41
C GLU A 435 -11.68 -10.91 -56.98
N GLY A 436 -10.86 -10.00 -57.53
CA GLY A 436 -11.04 -8.54 -57.37
C GLY A 436 -9.74 -7.72 -57.42
N ASP A 437 -9.33 -7.42 -58.64
CA ASP A 437 -8.50 -6.29 -59.09
C ASP A 437 -8.08 -5.15 -58.12
N GLY A 438 -6.77 -4.84 -58.15
CA GLY A 438 -6.29 -3.46 -58.36
C GLY A 438 -5.69 -2.70 -57.17
N GLU A 439 -4.35 -2.60 -57.17
CA GLU A 439 -3.52 -1.53 -56.56
C GLU A 439 -3.73 -1.17 -55.07
N LEU A 440 -2.75 -1.52 -54.22
CA LEU A 440 -2.18 -0.64 -53.16
C LEU A 440 -1.11 -1.41 -52.36
N ILE A 441 0.15 -1.34 -52.79
CA ILE A 441 1.31 -1.65 -51.96
C ILE A 441 2.18 -0.39 -51.95
N GLU A 442 2.39 0.16 -50.75
CA GLU A 442 3.47 1.06 -50.29
C GLU A 442 2.94 2.15 -49.35
N LYS A 443 2.46 1.77 -48.15
CA LYS A 443 2.37 2.69 -47.00
C LYS A 443 2.53 1.95 -45.68
N ASP A 444 3.75 1.51 -45.37
CA ASP A 444 4.11 1.05 -44.01
C ASP A 444 5.58 1.33 -43.65
N LYS A 445 6.10 2.50 -44.04
CA LYS A 445 7.45 2.91 -43.62
C LYS A 445 7.64 4.38 -43.20
N GLU A 446 6.57 5.14 -43.00
CA GLU A 446 6.65 6.53 -42.53
C GLU A 446 5.66 6.80 -41.38
N ARG A 447 5.82 6.08 -40.27
CA ARG A 447 5.14 6.43 -38.99
C ARG A 447 6.10 6.50 -37.81
N GLN A 448 7.36 6.80 -38.10
CA GLN A 448 8.39 7.00 -37.09
C GLN A 448 9.37 8.09 -37.57
N GLU A 449 8.89 9.31 -37.81
CA GLU A 449 9.65 10.57 -37.84
C GLU A 449 8.74 11.69 -38.37
N ALA A 450 8.04 12.41 -37.48
CA ALA A 450 7.48 13.74 -37.74
C ALA A 450 6.74 14.26 -36.49
N VAL A 451 7.48 14.76 -35.50
CA VAL A 451 6.97 15.81 -34.62
C VAL A 451 8.14 16.73 -34.26
N ASP A 452 8.47 17.65 -35.17
CA ASP A 452 8.97 18.98 -34.84
C ASP A 452 8.95 19.81 -36.13
N GLU A 453 8.00 20.73 -36.24
CA GLU A 453 8.15 22.06 -36.83
C GLU A 453 6.79 22.76 -36.83
N VAL A 454 6.63 23.76 -35.96
CA VAL A 454 5.60 24.78 -36.08
C VAL A 454 6.32 26.10 -36.36
N GLU A 455 6.41 26.45 -37.64
CA GLU A 455 6.71 27.81 -38.07
C GLU A 455 5.48 28.70 -37.84
N VAL A 456 5.72 29.85 -37.22
CA VAL A 456 4.76 30.93 -37.01
C VAL A 456 4.79 31.84 -38.24
N LEU A 457 3.67 31.95 -38.94
CA LEU A 457 3.45 32.97 -39.97
C LEU A 457 3.10 34.33 -39.32
N PRO A 458 3.54 35.47 -39.89
CA PRO A 458 3.23 36.79 -39.37
C PRO A 458 1.93 37.37 -39.97
N ASP A 459 1.23 38.17 -39.16
CA ASP A 459 0.10 39.00 -39.58
C ASP A 459 0.59 40.32 -40.22
N ASP A 460 0.05 40.65 -41.39
CA ASP A 460 0.14 41.95 -42.06
C ASP A 460 -1.13 42.78 -41.75
N GLU A 461 -1.01 44.03 -41.30
CA GLU A 461 -1.91 45.14 -41.67
C GLU A 461 -1.18 46.52 -41.63
N ASP A 462 -0.96 47.03 -42.84
CA ASP A 462 -0.91 48.40 -43.41
C ASP A 462 -0.62 49.72 -42.64
N GLU A 463 0.39 50.39 -43.22
CA GLU A 463 0.66 51.82 -43.51
C GLU A 463 -0.23 52.99 -43.01
N GLN A 464 0.43 54.06 -42.52
CA GLN A 464 0.51 55.36 -43.24
C GLN A 464 1.51 56.39 -42.63
N GLN A 465 2.58 56.63 -43.39
CA GLN A 465 3.22 57.89 -43.83
C GLN A 465 3.55 59.10 -42.90
N ALA A 466 4.85 59.46 -42.99
CA ALA A 466 5.44 60.79 -43.23
C ALA A 466 6.10 61.56 -42.06
N GLY A 467 7.39 61.92 -42.27
CA GLY A 467 7.90 63.23 -41.83
C GLY A 467 9.20 63.30 -41.03
N ARG A 468 10.36 63.08 -41.70
CA ARG A 468 11.55 63.95 -41.73
C ARG A 468 11.94 64.72 -40.43
N THR A 469 13.12 64.43 -39.86
CA THR A 469 14.28 65.34 -39.62
C THR A 469 15.23 64.84 -38.52
N THR A 470 16.51 64.69 -38.85
CA THR A 470 17.70 64.79 -37.96
C THR A 470 18.00 66.30 -37.71
N PRO A 471 18.84 66.75 -36.73
CA PRO A 471 20.14 66.15 -36.41
C PRO A 471 20.77 66.34 -34.98
N THR A 472 21.89 65.64 -34.76
CA THR A 472 23.11 65.98 -33.97
C THR A 472 23.02 66.44 -32.49
N ALA A 473 23.76 65.78 -31.59
CA ALA A 473 25.08 66.24 -31.09
C ALA A 473 25.47 65.65 -29.70
N HIS A 474 26.71 65.11 -29.65
CA HIS A 474 27.77 65.27 -28.62
C HIS A 474 27.71 64.70 -27.18
N ALA A 475 28.81 63.96 -26.89
CA ALA A 475 29.69 64.00 -25.70
C ALA A 475 29.15 63.54 -24.33
N ALA A 476 29.91 63.01 -23.38
CA ALA A 476 31.26 62.44 -23.26
C ALA A 476 31.35 61.83 -21.84
N GLU A 477 32.08 60.73 -21.73
CA GLU A 477 33.01 60.37 -20.64
C GLU A 477 32.72 60.75 -19.18
N HIS A 478 32.74 59.76 -18.27
CA HIS A 478 33.83 59.62 -17.28
C HIS A 478 33.67 58.38 -16.38
N ARG A 479 34.77 57.62 -16.28
CA ARG A 479 35.15 56.68 -15.21
C ARG A 479 36.19 57.43 -14.33
N PRO A 480 36.29 57.21 -13.02
CA PRO A 480 37.26 56.24 -12.44
C PRO A 480 36.64 55.50 -11.23
N GLU A 481 36.94 54.26 -10.84
CA GLU A 481 38.17 53.53 -10.45
C GLU A 481 38.88 53.96 -9.13
N LEU A 482 38.95 52.96 -8.23
CA LEU A 482 39.98 52.59 -7.23
C LEU A 482 39.89 53.12 -5.79
N GLY A 483 40.14 52.18 -4.86
CA GLY A 483 40.43 52.40 -3.45
C GLY A 483 40.24 51.14 -2.59
N ASP A 484 41.26 50.28 -2.58
CA ASP A 484 41.48 49.13 -1.69
C ASP A 484 41.64 49.53 -0.21
N ASP A 485 41.36 48.62 0.74
CA ASP A 485 42.27 48.26 1.87
C ASP A 485 41.69 47.13 2.75
N ASP A 486 42.49 46.05 2.90
CA ASP A 486 42.89 45.30 4.11
C ASP A 486 41.84 44.88 5.17
N GLY A 487 41.78 43.67 5.71
CA GLY A 487 42.73 42.57 5.86
C GLY A 487 42.65 42.07 7.31
N GLU A 488 42.30 40.80 7.58
CA GLU A 488 42.74 40.13 8.81
C GLU A 488 42.63 38.60 8.74
N ILE A 489 43.75 37.97 9.10
CA ILE A 489 44.05 36.54 9.17
C ILE A 489 43.99 36.15 10.65
N ILE A 490 43.30 35.07 11.03
CA ILE A 490 43.48 34.47 12.36
C ILE A 490 43.47 32.92 12.28
N ASN A 491 44.45 32.36 12.99
CA ASN A 491 44.99 31.01 12.95
C ASN A 491 44.10 29.89 13.56
N LEU A 492 44.29 28.69 13.04
CA LEU A 492 44.02 27.37 13.65
C LEU A 492 44.99 27.07 14.81
N PRO A 493 44.60 26.15 15.71
CA PRO A 493 45.56 25.12 16.14
C PRO A 493 45.00 23.70 16.16
N THR A 494 45.84 22.77 15.70
CA THR A 494 45.79 21.31 15.81
C THR A 494 46.16 20.80 17.22
N THR A 495 45.31 19.89 17.74
CA THR A 495 45.51 18.61 18.51
C THR A 495 46.59 18.52 19.64
N PRO A 496 46.46 17.61 20.65
CA PRO A 496 46.55 16.15 20.48
C PRO A 496 45.58 15.27 21.31
N SER A 497 45.41 14.05 20.82
CA SER A 497 44.97 12.85 21.56
C SER A 497 46.18 12.23 22.28
N VAL A 498 45.95 11.67 23.49
CA VAL A 498 46.44 10.38 24.04
C VAL A 498 46.52 10.47 25.57
N ALA A 499 45.60 9.77 26.25
CA ALA A 499 45.80 8.87 27.40
C ALA A 499 44.44 8.54 28.04
#